data_AF-A0A3N5UJN8-F1
#
_entry.id   AF-A0A3N5UJN8-F1
#
_cell.length_a   1.000
_cell.length_b   1.000
_cell.length_c   1.000
_cell.angle_alpha   90.00
_cell.angle_beta   90.00
_cell.angle_gamma   90.00
#
_symmetry.space_group_name_H-M   'P 1'
#
loop_
_entity.id
_entity.type
_entity.pdbx_description
1 polymer ?
#
loop_
_entity_poly.entity_id
_entity_poly.type
_entity_poly.pdbx_seq_one_letter_code
_entity_poly.pdbx_strand_id
1 'polypeptide(L)' 'MTVRVLIVDDQEPFRLAARMVVDATDGFDVVGEAETGESSVEMARELSPDLVLMDVNLPGSNGLNAT' A
#
# COMPACT_ATOMS: atom_id res chain seq x y z
N MET A 1 -9.23 -2.92 17.57
CA MET A 1 -9.39 -2.65 16.13
C MET A 1 -8.00 -2.54 15.55
N THR A 2 -7.80 -3.08 14.35
CA THR A 2 -6.51 -3.03 13.66
C THR A 2 -6.66 -2.16 12.42
N VAL A 3 -5.70 -1.27 12.18
CA VAL A 3 -5.59 -0.45 10.98
C VAL A 3 -5.10 -1.33 9.83
N ARG A 4 -5.89 -1.43 8.77
CA ARG A 4 -5.62 -2.27 7.61
C ARG A 4 -4.83 -1.48 6.56
N VAL A 5 -3.61 -1.92 6.28
CA VAL A 5 -2.65 -1.20 5.43
C VAL A 5 -2.49 -1.87 4.08
N LEU A 6 -2.66 -1.10 3.00
CA LEU A 6 -2.27 -1.49 1.65
C LEU A 6 -0.93 -0.81 1.31
N ILE A 7 0.08 -1.58 0.91
CA ILE A 7 1.40 -1.07 0.52
C ILE A 7 1.48 -0.98 -1.01
N VAL A 8 1.97 0.13 -1.55
CA VAL A 8 2.06 0.38 -2.99
C VAL A 8 3.44 0.92 -3.36
N ASP A 9 4.25 0.10 -4.01
CA ASP A 9 5.62 0.45 -4.43
C ASP A 9 6.07 -0.52 -5.54
N ASP A 10 6.73 -0.04 -6.59
CA ASP A 10 7.21 -0.88 -7.71
C ASP A 10 8.51 -1.63 -7.37
N GLN A 11 9.12 -1.34 -6.22
CA GLN A 11 10.36 -1.94 -5.75
C GLN A 11 10.12 -2.90 -4.58
N GLU A 12 10.30 -4.20 -4.83
CA GLU A 12 10.17 -5.26 -3.83
C GLU A 12 10.95 -4.99 -2.51
N PRO A 13 12.20 -4.47 -2.53
CA PRO A 13 12.92 -4.18 -1.29
C PRO A 13 12.22 -3.15 -0.39
N PHE A 14 11.55 -2.15 -0.99
CA PHE A 14 10.82 -1.14 -0.23
C PHE A 14 9.49 -1.67 0.29
N ARG A 15 8.77 -2.49 -0.48
CA ARG A 15 7.58 -3.19 0.03
C ARG A 15 7.92 -4.08 1.22
N LEU A 16 9.01 -4.84 1.15
CA LEU A 16 9.45 -5.68 2.25
C LEU A 16 9.79 -4.84 3.50
N ALA A 17 10.52 -3.74 3.34
CA ALA A 17 10.86 -2.85 4.44
C ALA A 17 9.60 -2.22 5.07
N ALA A 18 8.67 -1.75 4.24
CA ALA A 18 7.40 -1.20 4.69
C ALA A 18 6.57 -2.24 5.46
N ARG A 19 6.47 -3.47 4.95
CA ARG A 19 5.78 -4.57 5.64
C ARG A 19 6.41 -4.87 6.99
N MET A 20 7.74 -4.93 7.08
CA MET A 20 8.43 -5.12 8.37
C MET A 20 8.09 -4.03 9.39
N VAL A 21 7.93 -2.77 8.96
CA VAL A 21 7.55 -1.66 9.84
C VAL A 21 6.09 -1.81 10.30
N VAL A 22 5.19 -2.16 9.37
CA VAL A 22 3.77 -2.39 9.68
C VAL A 22 3.62 -3.56 10.66
N ASP A 23 4.25 -4.70 10.37
CA ASP A 23 4.21 -5.92 11.19
C ASP A 23 4.80 -5.69 12.61
N ALA A 24 5.73 -4.75 12.74
CA ALA A 24 6.31 -4.36 14.03
C ALA A 24 5.47 -3.33 14.81
N THR A 25 4.39 -2.81 14.21
CA THR A 25 3.55 -1.78 14.82
C THR A 25 2.25 -2.39 15.34
N ASP A 26 2.08 -2.43 16.66
CA ASP A 26 0.87 -2.96 17.29
C ASP A 26 -0.38 -2.25 16.77
N GLY A 27 -1.38 -3.05 16.37
CA GLY A 27 -2.65 -2.53 15.87
C GLY A 27 -2.64 -2.11 14.40
N PHE A 28 -1.64 -2.56 13.62
CA PHE A 28 -1.62 -2.45 12.16
C PHE A 28 -1.44 -3.82 11.52
N ASP A 29 -2.11 -4.07 10.39
CA ASP A 29 -1.99 -5.32 9.62
C ASP A 29 -1.86 -4.98 8.12
N VAL A 30 -0.90 -5.59 7.43
CA VAL A 30 -0.83 -5.52 5.96
C VAL A 30 -1.93 -6.39 5.36
N VAL A 31 -2.79 -5.79 4.54
CA VAL A 31 -3.89 -6.50 3.86
C VAL A 31 -3.65 -6.74 2.37
N GLY A 32 -2.65 -6.09 1.79
CA GLY A 32 -2.26 -6.27 0.39
C GLY A 32 -1.00 -5.50 0.03
N GLU A 33 -0.44 -5.86 -1.13
CA GLU A 33 0.71 -5.20 -1.76
C GLU A 33 0.41 -5.01 -3.25
N ALA A 34 0.68 -3.81 -3.77
CA ALA A 34 0.51 -3.47 -5.19
C ALA A 34 1.82 -2.89 -5.76
N GLU A 35 2.06 -3.12 -7.04
CA GLU A 35 3.26 -2.64 -7.75
C GLU A 35 2.97 -1.44 -8.66
N THR A 36 1.68 -1.11 -8.85
CA THR A 36 1.24 -0.01 -9.73
C THR A 36 0.08 0.76 -9.13
N GLY A 37 -0.12 2.00 -9.58
CA GLY A 37 -1.26 2.81 -9.16
C GLY A 37 -2.59 2.16 -9.55
N GLU A 38 -2.67 1.61 -10.76
CA GLU A 38 -3.88 0.96 -11.28
C GLU A 38 -4.27 -0.27 -10.45
N SER A 39 -3.31 -1.16 -10.17
CA SER A 39 -3.57 -2.34 -9.32
C SER A 39 -3.91 -1.95 -7.87
N SER A 40 -3.33 -0.86 -7.36
CA SER A 40 -3.65 -0.36 -6.03
C SER A 40 -5.10 0.11 -5.90
N VAL A 41 -5.69 0.71 -6.95
CA VAL A 41 -7.09 1.15 -6.94
C VAL A 41 -8.04 -0.03 -6.94
N GLU A 42 -7.75 -1.06 -7.73
CA GLU A 42 -8.53 -2.32 -7.73
C GLU A 42 -8.47 -2.99 -6.36
N MET A 43 -7.27 -3.17 -5.82
CA MET A 43 -7.08 -3.74 -4.49
C MET A 43 -7.71 -2.90 -3.38
N ALA A 44 -7.64 -1.57 -3.45
CA ALA A 44 -8.27 -0.71 -2.44
C ALA A 44 -9.79 -0.89 -2.42
N ARG A 45 -10.43 -1.10 -3.57
CA ARG A 45 -11.88 -1.38 -3.64
C ARG A 45 -12.23 -2.75 -3.06
N GLU A 46 -11.45 -3.77 -3.37
CA GLU A 46 -11.69 -5.14 -2.89
C GLU A 46 -11.38 -5.31 -1.41
N LEU A 47 -10.24 -4.76 -0.98
CA LEU A 47 -9.75 -4.90 0.37
C LEU A 47 -10.33 -3.85 1.30
N SER A 48 -10.76 -2.68 0.84
CA SER A 48 -11.21 -1.57 1.70
C SER A 48 -10.22 -1.27 2.85
N PRO A 49 -8.94 -0.97 2.56
CA PRO A 49 -7.95 -0.67 3.59
C PRO A 49 -8.29 0.64 4.32
N ASP A 50 -7.83 0.78 5.56
CA ASP A 50 -7.97 2.00 6.36
C ASP A 50 -6.86 3.02 6.03
N LEU A 51 -5.72 2.52 5.55
CA LEU A 51 -4.53 3.31 5.21
C LEU A 51 -3.87 2.75 3.94
N VAL A 52 -3.42 3.63 3.05
CA VAL A 52 -2.57 3.28 1.92
C VAL A 52 -1.20 3.91 2.12
N LEU A 53 -0.16 3.09 2.13
CA LEU A 53 1.24 3.51 2.14
C LEU A 53 1.78 3.41 0.71
N MET A 54 1.95 4.54 0.04
CA MET A 54 2.26 4.60 -1.39
C MET A 54 3.58 5.34 -1.66
N ASP A 55 4.42 4.77 -2.52
CA ASP A 55 5.58 5.48 -3.07
C ASP A 55 5.11 6.67 -3.92
N VAL A 56 5.72 7.81 -3.66
CA VAL A 56 5.45 9.05 -4.37
C VAL A 56 6.11 9.10 -5.75
N ASN A 57 7.15 8.27 -5.97
CA ASN A 57 7.88 8.20 -7.23
C ASN A 57 7.35 7.11 -8.16
N LEU A 58 6.24 6.47 -7.81
CA LEU A 58 5.67 5.36 -8.57
C LEU A 58 5.46 5.76 -10.04
N PRO A 59 6.12 5.09 -11.00
CA PRO A 59 5.99 5.42 -12.41
C PRO A 59 4.63 4.97 -12.96
N GLY A 60 3.95 5.83 -13.70
CA GLY A 60 2.58 5.58 -14.18
C GLY A 60 1.68 6.76 -13.88
N SER A 61 0.37 6.63 -14.11
CA SER A 61 -0.58 7.71 -13.86
C SER A 61 -0.50 8.13 -12.38
N ASN A 62 0.16 9.28 -12.15
CA ASN A 62 0.63 9.76 -10.86
C ASN A 62 -0.33 9.41 -9.71
N GLY A 63 0.20 8.89 -8.59
CA GLY A 63 -0.53 8.66 -7.33
C GLY A 63 -1.24 9.89 -6.73
N LEU A 64 -1.19 11.03 -7.43
CA LEU A 64 -1.95 12.26 -7.19
C LEU A 64 -3.32 12.30 -7.90
N ASN A 65 -3.63 11.38 -8.81
CA ASN A 65 -4.93 11.32 -9.52
C ASN A 65 -5.88 10.21 -9.01
N ALA A 66 -5.51 9.51 -7.94
CA ALA A 66 -6.29 8.41 -7.36
C ALA A 66 -7.23 8.88 -6.22
N THR A 67 -7.89 10.04 -6.39
CA THR A 67 -8.91 10.57 -5.46
C THR A 67 -10.32 10.38 -5.99
#